data_AF-A0A2G4REG6-F1
#
_entry.id   AF-A0A2G4REG6-F1
#
_cell.length_a   1.000
_cell.length_b   1.000
_cell.length_c   1.000
_cell.angle_alpha   90.00
_cell.angle_beta   90.00
_cell.angle_gamma   90.00
#
_symmetry.space_group_name_H-M   'P 1'
#
loop_
_entity.id
_entity.type
_entity.pdbx_description
1 polymer ?
#
loop_
_entity_poly.entity_id
_entity_poly.type
_entity_poly.pdbx_seq_one_letter_code
_entity_poly.pdbx_strand_id
1 'polypeptide(L)'
;MGDTVNSFLMGQAAADLLNSLKARFDDARNDAEIRSLMYQMRDAYDRQVIALKKNIDILKSDLAAEIETRNLACDGVEKLGRRRDELKKKNSDLAAQNADLQSRNAVLEEENESLKLQLKKSLAEAVVYSSVAYAAKTVLEASPELRERTRQQYTNHITACIKKSLERIREQNGDEMFQFAAAYVNWASTNYLKDVGHDVQKLVFDTLNQNRNRSLNHTAK
;
A
#
# COMPACT_ATOMS: atom_id res chain seq x y z
N MET A 1 -11.45 -13.61 -49.55
CA MET A 1 -11.39 -15.05 -49.91
C MET A 1 -12.09 -15.38 -51.23
N GLY A 2 -13.29 -14.85 -51.53
CA GLY A 2 -13.99 -15.17 -52.80
C GLY A 2 -13.23 -14.79 -54.08
N ASP A 3 -12.59 -13.61 -54.10
CA ASP A 3 -11.87 -13.14 -55.29
C ASP A 3 -10.55 -13.86 -55.55
N THR A 4 -9.81 -14.22 -54.48
CA THR A 4 -8.57 -15.00 -54.54
C THR A 4 -8.84 -16.40 -55.11
N VAL A 5 -9.89 -17.06 -54.62
CA VAL A 5 -10.29 -18.40 -55.08
C VAL A 5 -10.76 -18.36 -56.55
N ASN A 6 -11.59 -17.38 -56.91
CA ASN A 6 -12.08 -17.24 -58.28
C ASN A 6 -10.95 -16.95 -59.29
N SER A 7 -9.99 -16.08 -58.93
CA SER A 7 -8.87 -15.75 -59.80
C SER A 7 -7.84 -16.90 -59.92
N PHE A 8 -7.69 -17.70 -58.86
CA PHE A 8 -6.90 -18.94 -58.90
C PHE A 8 -7.53 -19.99 -59.81
N LEU A 9 -8.85 -20.23 -59.68
CA LEU A 9 -9.59 -21.16 -60.53
C LEU A 9 -9.55 -20.76 -62.01
N MET A 10 -9.64 -19.46 -62.32
CA MET A 10 -9.47 -18.96 -63.70
C MET A 10 -8.07 -19.23 -64.25
N GLY A 11 -7.03 -19.06 -63.43
CA GLY A 11 -5.65 -19.37 -63.81
C GLY A 11 -5.44 -20.87 -64.08
N GLN A 12 -6.05 -21.73 -63.27
CA GLN A 12 -5.99 -23.17 -63.44
C GLN A 12 -6.73 -23.65 -64.69
N ALA A 13 -7.94 -23.14 -64.95
CA ALA A 13 -8.69 -23.43 -66.17
C ALA A 13 -7.94 -22.99 -67.45
N ALA A 14 -7.23 -21.85 -67.42
CA ALA A 14 -6.41 -21.40 -68.53
C ALA A 14 -5.18 -22.30 -68.75
N ALA A 15 -4.54 -22.77 -67.67
CA ALA A 15 -3.42 -23.71 -67.75
C ALA A 15 -3.84 -25.07 -68.32
N ASP A 16 -4.99 -25.60 -67.90
CA ASP A 16 -5.54 -26.85 -68.40
C ASP A 16 -5.91 -26.75 -69.89
N LEU A 17 -6.48 -25.61 -70.31
CA LEU A 17 -6.76 -25.33 -71.72
C LEU A 17 -5.47 -25.30 -72.55
N LEU A 18 -4.42 -24.62 -72.09
CA LEU A 18 -3.12 -24.59 -72.77
C LEU A 18 -2.50 -25.98 -72.93
N ASN A 19 -2.58 -26.82 -71.90
CA ASN A 19 -2.11 -28.20 -71.96
C ASN A 19 -2.87 -29.02 -73.00
N SER A 20 -4.20 -28.86 -73.07
CA SER A 20 -5.02 -29.55 -74.08
C SER A 20 -4.76 -29.05 -75.51
N LEU A 21 -4.55 -27.75 -75.69
CA LEU A 21 -4.25 -27.15 -77.00
C LEU A 21 -2.87 -27.58 -77.50
N LYS A 22 -1.89 -27.70 -76.60
CA LYS A 22 -0.55 -28.19 -76.92
C LYS A 22 -0.58 -29.63 -77.44
N ALA A 23 -1.31 -30.52 -76.76
CA ALA A 23 -1.47 -31.90 -77.22
C ALA A 23 -2.12 -31.98 -78.62
N ARG A 24 -3.11 -31.14 -78.90
CA ARG A 24 -3.76 -31.08 -80.22
C ARG A 24 -2.88 -30.47 -81.30
N PHE A 25 -1.97 -29.58 -80.94
CA PHE A 25 -1.00 -29.00 -81.86
C PHE A 25 0.01 -30.03 -82.35
N ASP A 26 0.47 -30.91 -81.47
CA ASP A 26 1.38 -32.00 -81.80
C ASP A 26 0.76 -33.03 -82.78
N ASP A 27 -0.58 -33.16 -82.78
CA ASP A 27 -1.35 -34.07 -83.64
C ASP A 27 -1.88 -33.45 -84.95
N ALA A 28 -1.64 -32.14 -85.18
CA ALA A 28 -2.25 -31.40 -86.29
C ALA A 28 -1.75 -31.89 -87.67
N ARG A 29 -2.67 -32.03 -88.64
CA ARG A 29 -2.35 -32.66 -89.96
C ARG A 29 -2.33 -31.69 -91.13
N ASN A 30 -2.76 -30.46 -90.94
CA ASN A 30 -2.79 -29.45 -92.01
C ASN A 30 -2.56 -28.02 -91.49
N ASP A 31 -2.11 -27.15 -92.38
CA ASP A 31 -1.78 -25.74 -92.09
C ASP A 31 -2.95 -24.90 -91.55
N ALA A 32 -4.19 -25.21 -91.95
CA ALA A 32 -5.36 -24.47 -91.49
C ALA A 32 -5.66 -24.77 -90.02
N GLU A 33 -5.53 -26.03 -89.62
CA GLU A 33 -5.64 -26.52 -88.25
C GLU A 33 -4.53 -25.95 -87.37
N ILE A 34 -3.28 -25.98 -87.85
CA ILE A 34 -2.13 -25.37 -87.16
C ILE A 34 -2.37 -23.87 -86.91
N ARG A 35 -2.84 -23.12 -87.93
CA ARG A 35 -3.16 -21.68 -87.77
C ARG A 35 -4.28 -21.44 -86.75
N SER A 36 -5.34 -22.24 -86.77
CA SER A 36 -6.45 -22.12 -85.81
C SER A 36 -5.98 -22.39 -84.37
N LEU A 37 -5.18 -23.45 -84.17
CA LEU A 37 -4.61 -23.79 -82.87
C LEU A 37 -3.66 -22.71 -82.35
N MET A 38 -2.84 -22.09 -83.22
CA MET A 38 -1.98 -20.97 -82.83
C MET A 38 -2.78 -19.76 -82.31
N TYR A 39 -3.91 -19.43 -82.93
CA TYR A 39 -4.78 -18.35 -82.43
C TYR A 39 -5.41 -18.70 -81.08
N GLN A 40 -5.89 -19.94 -80.91
CA GLN A 40 -6.45 -20.42 -79.65
C GLN A 40 -5.41 -20.44 -78.53
N MET A 41 -4.18 -20.87 -78.82
CA MET A 41 -3.07 -20.85 -77.86
C MET A 41 -2.70 -19.42 -77.47
N ARG A 42 -2.65 -18.48 -78.42
CA ARG A 42 -2.39 -17.07 -78.11
C ARG A 42 -3.44 -16.51 -77.16
N ASP A 43 -4.74 -16.71 -77.45
CA ASP A 43 -5.83 -16.24 -76.58
C ASP A 43 -5.77 -16.91 -75.19
N ALA A 44 -5.46 -18.20 -75.12
CA ALA A 44 -5.29 -18.90 -73.86
C ALA A 44 -4.10 -18.38 -73.03
N TYR A 45 -2.97 -18.05 -73.68
CA TYR A 45 -1.83 -17.39 -73.03
C TYR A 45 -2.19 -15.99 -72.52
N ASP A 46 -2.89 -15.18 -73.31
CA ASP A 46 -3.32 -13.83 -72.90
C ASP A 46 -4.24 -13.91 -71.67
N ARG A 47 -5.19 -14.86 -71.65
CA ARG A 47 -6.05 -15.13 -70.49
C ARG A 47 -5.25 -15.58 -69.27
N GLN A 48 -4.26 -16.45 -69.44
CA GLN A 48 -3.40 -16.89 -68.34
C GLN A 48 -2.60 -15.72 -67.76
N VAL A 49 -2.04 -14.85 -68.60
CA VAL A 49 -1.29 -13.65 -68.18
C VAL A 49 -2.19 -12.70 -67.40
N ILE A 50 -3.42 -12.47 -67.85
CA ILE A 50 -4.40 -11.63 -67.14
C ILE A 50 -4.74 -12.23 -65.77
N ALA A 51 -5.00 -13.54 -65.71
CA ALA A 51 -5.30 -14.23 -64.45
C ALA A 51 -4.11 -14.16 -63.47
N LEU A 52 -2.89 -14.36 -63.95
CA LEU A 52 -1.68 -14.26 -63.13
C LEU A 52 -1.46 -12.85 -62.59
N LYS A 53 -1.65 -11.81 -63.43
CA LYS A 53 -1.57 -10.41 -62.97
C LYS A 53 -2.59 -10.12 -61.87
N LYS A 54 -3.84 -10.55 -62.07
CA LYS A 54 -4.90 -10.40 -61.06
C LYS A 54 -4.55 -11.12 -59.76
N ASN A 55 -4.02 -12.34 -59.83
CA ASN A 55 -3.57 -13.09 -58.65
C ASN A 55 -2.44 -12.36 -57.91
N ILE A 56 -1.46 -11.81 -58.65
CA ILE A 56 -0.36 -11.03 -58.06
C ILE A 56 -0.89 -9.82 -57.30
N ASP A 57 -1.85 -9.08 -57.87
CA ASP A 57 -2.40 -7.89 -57.23
C ASP A 57 -3.20 -8.22 -55.98
N ILE A 58 -3.99 -9.31 -56.01
CA ILE A 58 -4.71 -9.81 -54.83
C ILE A 58 -3.72 -10.23 -53.73
N LEU A 59 -2.69 -11.04 -54.08
CA LEU A 59 -1.70 -11.51 -53.11
C LEU A 59 -0.91 -10.36 -52.48
N LYS A 60 -0.60 -9.30 -53.25
CA LYS A 60 0.05 -8.10 -52.70
C LYS A 60 -0.86 -7.38 -51.70
N SER A 61 -2.14 -7.25 -52.01
CA SER A 61 -3.12 -6.64 -51.10
C SER A 61 -3.28 -7.46 -49.82
N ASP A 62 -3.44 -8.78 -49.95
CA ASP A 62 -3.58 -9.69 -48.81
C ASP A 62 -2.33 -9.65 -47.92
N LEU A 63 -1.14 -9.64 -48.52
CA LEU A 63 0.13 -9.53 -47.78
C LEU A 63 0.24 -8.19 -47.04
N ALA A 64 -0.16 -7.08 -47.65
CA ALA A 64 -0.15 -5.77 -47.00
C ALA A 64 -1.07 -5.74 -45.77
N ALA A 65 -2.28 -6.28 -45.90
CA ALA A 65 -3.24 -6.37 -44.80
C ALA A 65 -2.75 -7.27 -43.66
N GLU A 66 -2.08 -8.38 -43.99
CA GLU A 66 -1.49 -9.29 -43.00
C GLU A 66 -0.32 -8.64 -42.25
N ILE A 67 0.53 -7.86 -42.95
CA ILE A 67 1.62 -7.09 -42.33
C ILE A 67 1.05 -6.05 -41.35
N GLU A 68 0.01 -5.32 -41.74
CA GLU A 68 -0.64 -4.33 -40.89
C GLU A 68 -1.22 -4.98 -39.63
N THR A 69 -1.93 -6.10 -39.79
CA THR A 69 -2.49 -6.88 -38.67
C THR A 69 -1.39 -7.35 -37.71
N ARG A 70 -0.27 -7.83 -38.25
CA ARG A 70 0.88 -8.27 -37.45
C ARG A 70 1.50 -7.10 -36.68
N ASN A 71 1.67 -5.94 -37.30
CA ASN A 71 2.24 -4.76 -36.64
C ASN A 71 1.36 -4.32 -35.47
N LEU A 72 0.03 -4.28 -35.65
CA LEU A 72 -0.91 -3.98 -34.57
C LEU A 72 -0.81 -4.98 -33.41
N ALA A 73 -0.63 -6.27 -33.71
CA ALA A 73 -0.43 -7.30 -32.70
C ALA A 73 0.91 -7.11 -31.95
N CYS A 74 1.99 -6.79 -32.65
CA CYS A 74 3.29 -6.49 -32.05
C CYS A 74 3.21 -5.28 -31.11
N ASP A 75 2.57 -4.18 -31.53
CA ASP A 75 2.34 -3.01 -30.69
C ASP A 75 1.53 -3.35 -29.43
N GLY A 76 0.54 -4.24 -29.56
CA GLY A 76 -0.24 -4.76 -28.44
C GLY A 76 0.63 -5.51 -27.43
N VAL A 77 1.52 -6.40 -27.91
CA VAL A 77 2.45 -7.16 -27.07
C VAL A 77 3.43 -6.23 -26.35
N GLU A 78 3.97 -5.20 -27.03
CA GLU A 78 4.86 -4.22 -26.39
C GLU A 78 4.16 -3.46 -25.26
N LYS A 79 2.92 -3.00 -25.48
CA LYS A 79 2.13 -2.31 -24.47
C LYS A 79 1.87 -3.21 -23.26
N LEU A 80 1.55 -4.50 -23.49
CA LEU A 80 1.40 -5.48 -22.41
C LEU A 80 2.71 -5.73 -21.66
N GLY A 81 3.85 -5.77 -22.37
CA GLY A 81 5.19 -5.87 -21.79
C GLY A 81 5.50 -4.73 -20.82
N ARG A 82 5.28 -3.47 -21.25
CA ARG A 82 5.46 -2.30 -20.39
C ARG A 82 4.57 -2.34 -19.15
N ARG A 83 3.28 -2.70 -19.33
CA ARG A 83 2.33 -2.79 -18.21
C ARG A 83 2.69 -3.90 -17.22
N ARG A 84 3.20 -5.03 -17.69
CA ARG A 84 3.73 -6.09 -16.83
C ARG A 84 4.90 -5.59 -15.98
N ASP A 85 5.82 -4.86 -16.57
CA ASP A 85 7.00 -4.35 -15.87
C ASP A 85 6.64 -3.28 -14.83
N GLU A 86 5.68 -2.40 -15.14
CA GLU A 86 5.09 -1.46 -14.17
C GLU A 86 4.43 -2.17 -12.98
N LEU A 87 3.63 -3.22 -13.24
CA LEU A 87 3.00 -4.02 -12.19
C LEU A 87 4.04 -4.74 -11.33
N LYS A 88 5.10 -5.27 -11.94
CA LYS A 88 6.20 -5.91 -11.21
C LYS A 88 6.89 -4.93 -10.26
N LYS A 89 7.14 -3.70 -10.71
CA LYS A 89 7.70 -2.63 -9.87
C LYS A 89 6.77 -2.29 -8.71
N LYS A 90 5.48 -2.03 -8.98
CA LYS A 90 4.48 -1.75 -7.93
C LYS A 90 4.40 -2.87 -6.89
N ASN A 91 4.46 -4.12 -7.32
CA ASN A 91 4.41 -5.26 -6.40
C ASN A 91 5.66 -5.34 -5.51
N SER A 92 6.84 -5.02 -6.06
CA SER A 92 8.07 -4.91 -5.27
C SER A 92 7.98 -3.80 -4.22
N ASP A 93 7.44 -2.63 -4.59
CA ASP A 93 7.28 -1.49 -3.68
C ASP A 93 6.30 -1.84 -2.54
N LEU A 94 5.19 -2.51 -2.85
CA LEU A 94 4.22 -2.98 -1.85
C LEU A 94 4.81 -4.04 -0.92
N ALA A 95 5.64 -4.95 -1.44
CA ALA A 95 6.31 -5.95 -0.62
C ALA A 95 7.27 -5.30 0.39
N ALA A 96 8.02 -4.27 -0.03
CA ALA A 96 8.90 -3.51 0.87
C ALA A 96 8.10 -2.76 1.95
N GLN A 97 6.98 -2.12 1.58
CA GLN A 97 6.09 -1.45 2.55
C GLN A 97 5.50 -2.43 3.57
N ASN A 98 5.08 -3.62 3.14
CA ASN A 98 4.58 -4.63 4.05
C ASN A 98 5.64 -5.11 5.05
N ALA A 99 6.89 -5.27 4.61
CA ALA A 99 7.98 -5.64 5.50
C ALA A 99 8.25 -4.56 6.57
N ASP A 100 8.23 -3.28 6.20
CA ASP A 100 8.36 -2.16 7.14
C ASP A 100 7.22 -2.15 8.17
N LEU A 101 5.97 -2.33 7.72
CA LEU A 101 4.80 -2.40 8.60
C LEU A 101 4.88 -3.59 9.57
N GLN A 102 5.32 -4.75 9.12
CA GLN A 102 5.53 -5.91 10.00
C GLN A 102 6.59 -5.63 11.06
N SER A 103 7.70 -4.99 10.68
CA SER A 103 8.74 -4.60 11.64
C SER A 103 8.22 -3.60 12.68
N ARG A 104 7.42 -2.61 12.27
CA ARG A 104 6.81 -1.64 13.19
C ARG A 104 5.84 -2.31 14.15
N ASN A 105 5.01 -3.23 13.67
CA ASN A 105 4.10 -3.98 14.52
C ASN A 105 4.84 -4.79 15.59
N ALA A 106 5.95 -5.45 15.22
CA ALA A 106 6.75 -6.20 16.19
C ALA A 106 7.31 -5.31 17.31
N VAL A 107 7.79 -4.11 16.98
CA VAL A 107 8.27 -3.12 17.97
C VAL A 107 7.12 -2.69 18.89
N LEU A 108 5.95 -2.38 18.32
CA LEU A 108 4.77 -1.97 19.11
C LEU A 108 4.28 -3.08 20.04
N GLU A 109 4.33 -4.34 19.60
CA GLU A 109 3.99 -5.49 20.44
C GLU A 109 4.94 -5.63 21.63
N GLU A 110 6.26 -5.46 21.40
CA GLU A 110 7.26 -5.49 22.47
C GLU A 110 7.07 -4.33 23.47
N GLU A 111 6.84 -3.11 22.99
CA GLU A 111 6.54 -1.96 23.85
C GLU A 111 5.27 -2.19 24.68
N ASN A 112 4.23 -2.76 24.09
CA ASN A 112 2.98 -3.04 24.78
C ASN A 112 3.15 -4.09 25.88
N GLU A 113 3.92 -5.16 25.62
CA GLU A 113 4.24 -6.15 26.67
C GLU A 113 5.09 -5.55 27.79
N SER A 114 6.04 -4.68 27.49
CA SER A 114 6.81 -3.93 28.48
C SER A 114 5.91 -3.05 29.36
N LEU A 115 4.99 -2.30 28.75
CA LEU A 115 4.03 -1.46 29.48
C LEU A 115 3.08 -2.29 30.35
N LYS A 116 2.58 -3.43 29.86
CA LYS A 116 1.76 -4.36 30.67
C LYS A 116 2.54 -4.87 31.89
N LEU A 117 3.81 -5.19 31.73
CA LEU A 117 4.65 -5.65 32.84
C LEU A 117 4.85 -4.54 33.88
N GLN A 118 5.14 -3.31 33.44
CA GLN A 118 5.26 -2.15 34.32
C GLN A 118 3.95 -1.88 35.09
N LEU A 119 2.80 -1.98 34.41
CA LEU A 119 1.49 -1.83 35.04
C LEU A 119 1.24 -2.89 36.11
N LYS A 120 1.54 -4.16 35.82
CA LYS A 120 1.42 -5.26 36.81
C LYS A 120 2.29 -5.02 38.04
N LYS A 121 3.52 -4.54 37.84
CA LYS A 121 4.43 -4.20 38.95
C LYS A 121 3.87 -3.05 39.81
N SER A 122 3.43 -1.97 39.17
CA SER A 122 2.82 -0.82 39.86
C SER A 122 1.57 -1.22 40.65
N LEU A 123 0.73 -2.09 40.07
CA LEU A 123 -0.46 -2.60 40.76
C LEU A 123 -0.08 -3.44 42.00
N ALA A 124 0.92 -4.31 41.89
CA ALA A 124 1.41 -5.09 43.03
C ALA A 124 1.98 -4.19 44.14
N GLU A 125 2.77 -3.18 43.78
CA GLU A 125 3.28 -2.17 44.72
C GLU A 125 2.12 -1.43 45.42
N ALA A 126 1.10 -1.01 44.68
CA ALA A 126 -0.08 -0.34 45.25
C ALA A 126 -0.85 -1.20 46.26
N VAL A 127 -0.99 -2.51 46.02
CA VAL A 127 -1.62 -3.44 46.96
C VAL A 127 -0.81 -3.55 48.25
N VAL A 128 0.52 -3.67 48.14
CA VAL A 128 1.41 -3.70 49.32
C VAL A 128 1.30 -2.39 50.09
N TYR A 129 1.39 -1.23 49.44
CA TYR A 129 1.24 0.06 50.10
C TYR A 129 -0.11 0.20 50.80
N SER A 130 -1.21 -0.23 50.15
CA SER A 130 -2.56 -0.17 50.74
C SER A 130 -2.69 -1.04 51.99
N SER A 131 -2.16 -2.27 51.96
CA SER A 131 -2.19 -3.18 53.11
C SER A 131 -1.34 -2.67 54.28
N VAL A 132 -0.15 -2.13 54.02
CA VAL A 132 0.71 -1.51 55.04
C VAL A 132 0.04 -0.26 55.62
N ALA A 133 -0.56 0.59 54.79
CA ALA A 133 -1.28 1.77 55.25
C ALA A 133 -2.48 1.40 56.14
N TYR A 134 -3.22 0.34 55.78
CA TYR A 134 -4.31 -0.18 56.61
C TYR A 134 -3.80 -0.65 57.98
N ALA A 135 -2.74 -1.45 58.02
CA ALA A 135 -2.14 -1.91 59.27
C ALA A 135 -1.65 -0.73 60.13
N ALA A 136 -0.95 0.23 59.53
CA ALA A 136 -0.50 1.44 60.22
C ALA A 136 -1.69 2.24 60.81
N LYS A 137 -2.78 2.38 60.05
CA LYS A 137 -4.01 3.05 60.51
C LYS A 137 -4.59 2.35 61.74
N THR A 138 -4.67 1.02 61.76
CA THR A 138 -5.19 0.28 62.92
C THR A 138 -4.35 0.50 64.18
N VAL A 139 -3.02 0.59 64.05
CA VAL A 139 -2.11 0.87 65.17
C VAL A 139 -2.25 2.30 65.69
N LEU A 140 -2.35 3.28 64.78
CA LEU A 140 -2.59 4.67 65.13
C LEU A 140 -4.00 4.87 65.71
N GLU A 141 -4.95 4.02 65.34
CA GLU A 141 -6.28 4.04 65.93
C GLU A 141 -6.27 3.65 67.41
N ALA A 142 -5.33 2.81 67.84
CA ALA A 142 -5.15 2.43 69.23
C ALA A 142 -4.47 3.50 70.13
N SER A 143 -3.89 4.58 69.56
CA SER A 143 -3.15 5.60 70.32
C SER A 143 -3.36 7.03 69.78
N PRO A 144 -4.25 7.83 70.39
CA PRO A 144 -4.69 9.14 69.86
C PRO A 144 -3.58 10.19 69.71
N GLU A 145 -2.63 10.24 70.65
CA GLU A 145 -1.52 11.20 70.64
C GLU A 145 -0.49 10.87 69.54
N LEU A 146 -0.25 9.58 69.31
CA LEU A 146 0.58 9.12 68.20
C LEU A 146 -0.10 9.42 66.86
N ARG A 147 -1.44 9.25 66.79
CA ARG A 147 -2.24 9.48 65.60
C ARG A 147 -2.08 10.88 65.02
N GLU A 148 -2.19 11.92 65.85
CA GLU A 148 -2.14 13.30 65.37
C GLU A 148 -0.73 13.69 64.90
N ARG A 149 0.31 13.28 65.65
CA ARG A 149 1.70 13.52 65.28
C ARG A 149 2.08 12.79 63.98
N THR A 150 1.66 11.54 63.83
CA THR A 150 1.91 10.76 62.61
C THR A 150 1.09 11.26 61.43
N ARG A 151 -0.14 11.73 61.64
CA ARG A 151 -0.96 12.35 60.60
C ARG A 151 -0.29 13.59 60.03
N GLN A 152 0.20 14.50 60.88
CA GLN A 152 0.88 15.70 60.41
C GLN A 152 2.18 15.36 59.64
N GLN A 153 2.96 14.39 60.13
CA GLN A 153 4.16 13.92 59.43
C GLN A 153 3.83 13.27 58.08
N TYR A 154 2.78 12.46 58.02
CA TYR A 154 2.30 11.83 56.80
C TYR A 154 1.85 12.88 55.76
N THR A 155 1.02 13.84 56.16
CA THR A 155 0.59 14.95 55.30
C THR A 155 1.78 15.71 54.72
N ASN A 156 2.74 16.09 55.57
CA ASN A 156 3.93 16.81 55.13
C ASN A 156 4.76 15.98 54.14
N HIS A 157 4.94 14.68 54.41
CA HIS A 157 5.71 13.79 53.55
C HIS A 157 5.06 13.61 52.17
N ILE A 158 3.76 13.29 52.12
CA ILE A 158 3.02 13.11 50.87
C ILE A 158 3.05 14.40 50.03
N THR A 159 2.82 15.55 50.67
CA THR A 159 2.85 16.85 49.99
C THR A 159 4.24 17.15 49.41
N ALA A 160 5.31 16.85 50.15
CA ALA A 160 6.68 17.02 49.65
C ALA A 160 7.02 16.08 48.47
N CYS A 161 6.59 14.82 48.54
CA CYS A 161 6.78 13.84 47.46
C CYS A 161 6.03 14.25 46.19
N ILE A 162 4.76 14.65 46.31
CA ILE A 162 3.95 15.13 45.17
C ILE A 162 4.59 16.35 44.53
N LYS A 163 5.02 17.33 45.34
CA LYS A 163 5.71 18.52 44.83
C LYS A 163 6.94 18.16 44.01
N LYS A 164 7.82 17.33 44.57
CA LYS A 164 9.06 16.90 43.91
C LYS A 164 8.80 16.12 42.62
N SER A 165 7.79 15.25 42.60
CA SER A 165 7.41 14.50 41.40
C SER A 165 6.87 15.40 40.30
N LEU A 166 6.03 16.38 40.65
CA LEU A 166 5.51 17.36 39.70
C LEU A 166 6.62 18.26 39.13
N GLU A 167 7.58 18.70 39.97
CA GLU A 167 8.77 19.43 39.52
C GLU A 167 9.59 18.60 38.53
N ARG A 168 9.80 17.31 38.83
CA ARG A 168 10.53 16.39 37.94
C ARG A 168 9.82 16.18 36.59
N ILE A 169 8.50 16.01 36.60
CA ILE A 169 7.70 15.91 35.36
C ILE A 169 7.86 17.19 34.54
N ARG A 170 7.88 18.36 35.19
CA ARG A 170 8.08 19.63 34.48
C ARG A 170 9.46 19.70 33.83
N GLU A 171 10.51 19.33 34.56
CA GLU A 171 11.89 19.35 34.07
C GLU A 171 12.10 18.38 32.89
N GLN A 172 11.47 17.20 32.93
CA GLN A 172 11.73 16.12 31.97
C GLN A 172 10.75 16.12 30.79
N ASN A 173 9.51 16.57 30.99
CA ASN A 173 8.42 16.41 30.02
C ASN A 173 7.76 17.74 29.64
N GLY A 174 8.19 18.87 30.21
CA GLY A 174 7.71 20.20 29.88
C GLY A 174 6.39 20.59 30.57
N ASP A 175 5.93 21.80 30.27
CA ASP A 175 4.82 22.44 30.97
C ASP A 175 3.45 21.79 30.70
N GLU A 176 3.22 21.23 29.51
CA GLU A 176 1.96 20.54 29.17
C GLU A 176 1.76 19.27 30.01
N MET A 177 2.79 18.42 30.09
CA MET A 177 2.74 17.21 30.91
C MET A 177 2.68 17.53 32.40
N PHE A 178 3.33 18.61 32.84
CA PHE A 178 3.15 19.12 34.20
C PHE A 178 1.71 19.53 34.49
N GLN A 179 1.04 20.26 33.58
CA GLN A 179 -0.36 20.67 33.77
C GLN A 179 -1.30 19.47 33.84
N PHE A 180 -1.11 18.49 32.96
CA PHE A 180 -1.86 17.23 32.99
C PHE A 180 -1.67 16.49 34.32
N ALA A 181 -0.42 16.31 34.75
CA ALA A 181 -0.10 15.63 36.01
C ALA A 181 -0.67 16.37 37.22
N ALA A 182 -0.60 17.70 37.25
CA ALA A 182 -1.18 18.52 38.31
C ALA A 182 -2.71 18.38 38.37
N ALA A 183 -3.40 18.38 37.22
CA ALA A 183 -4.84 18.14 37.16
C ALA A 183 -5.21 16.74 37.66
N TYR A 184 -4.44 15.72 37.29
CA TYR A 184 -4.64 14.36 37.78
C TYR A 184 -4.44 14.25 39.29
N VAL A 185 -3.39 14.86 39.84
CA VAL A 185 -3.14 14.89 41.29
C VAL A 185 -4.29 15.57 42.03
N ASN A 186 -4.83 16.69 41.51
CA ASN A 186 -5.99 17.38 42.08
C ASN A 186 -7.27 16.51 42.07
N TRP A 187 -7.47 15.75 41.00
CA TRP A 187 -8.56 14.78 40.93
C TRP A 187 -8.35 13.63 41.92
N ALA A 188 -7.15 13.07 41.99
CA ALA A 188 -6.81 11.97 42.90
C ALA A 188 -6.90 12.39 44.37
N SER A 189 -6.55 13.63 44.69
CA SER A 189 -6.65 14.16 46.05
C SER A 189 -8.10 14.26 46.54
N THR A 190 -9.04 14.47 45.61
CA THR A 190 -10.47 14.55 45.91
C THR A 190 -11.10 13.18 46.08
N ASN A 191 -10.66 12.19 45.30
CA ASN A 191 -11.30 10.87 45.24
C ASN A 191 -10.65 9.82 46.15
N TYR A 192 -9.32 9.85 46.28
CA TYR A 192 -8.55 8.77 46.93
C TYR A 192 -7.74 9.23 48.13
N LEU A 193 -7.22 10.47 48.15
CA LEU A 193 -6.39 10.97 49.25
C LEU A 193 -7.18 11.84 50.25
N LYS A 194 -8.38 11.40 50.66
CA LYS A 194 -9.31 12.20 51.48
C LYS A 194 -8.68 12.74 52.78
N ASP A 195 -7.73 12.02 53.35
CA ASP A 195 -7.07 12.37 54.62
C ASP A 195 -6.05 13.51 54.51
N VAL A 196 -5.51 13.75 53.32
CA VAL A 196 -4.51 14.80 53.00
C VAL A 196 -4.96 15.71 51.85
N GLY A 197 -6.20 15.53 51.39
CA GLY A 197 -6.68 16.07 50.11
C GLY A 197 -6.65 17.60 50.06
N HIS A 198 -7.02 18.26 51.17
CA HIS A 198 -7.01 19.72 51.27
C HIS A 198 -5.61 20.32 51.08
N ASP A 199 -4.59 19.75 51.73
CA ASP A 199 -3.21 20.25 51.64
C ASP A 199 -2.59 19.98 50.26
N VAL A 200 -2.92 18.83 49.66
CA VAL A 200 -2.50 18.50 48.29
C VAL A 200 -3.17 19.42 47.27
N GLN A 201 -4.46 19.72 47.41
CA GLN A 201 -5.17 20.67 46.54
C GLN A 201 -4.55 22.07 46.64
N LYS A 202 -4.25 22.53 47.86
CA LYS A 202 -3.57 23.80 48.10
C LYS A 202 -2.20 23.84 47.42
N LEU A 203 -1.38 22.79 47.60
CA LEU A 203 -0.10 22.67 46.91
C LEU A 203 -0.26 22.76 45.40
N VAL A 204 -1.18 21.99 44.80
CA VAL A 204 -1.38 21.97 43.35
C VAL A 204 -1.80 23.35 42.84
N PHE A 205 -2.72 24.01 43.53
CA PHE A 205 -3.15 25.37 43.20
C PHE A 205 -1.99 26.38 43.24
N ASP A 206 -1.19 26.36 44.31
CA ASP A 206 -0.02 27.24 44.45
C ASP A 206 1.03 26.97 43.35
N THR A 207 1.25 25.69 43.02
CA THR A 207 2.24 25.25 42.03
C THR A 207 1.82 25.59 40.60
N LEU A 208 0.53 25.51 40.29
CA LEU A 208 -0.06 25.92 39.00
C LEU A 208 -0.02 27.44 38.81
N ASN A 209 -0.35 28.22 39.84
CA ASN A 209 -0.28 29.68 39.80
C ASN A 209 1.16 30.18 39.61
N GLN A 210 2.12 29.56 40.28
CA GLN A 210 3.54 29.84 40.03
C GLN A 210 3.96 29.51 38.60
N ASN A 211 3.42 28.45 37.99
CA ASN A 211 3.77 28.08 36.62
C ASN A 211 3.20 29.06 35.59
N ARG A 212 1.95 29.50 35.80
CA ARG A 212 1.29 30.51 34.95
C ARG A 212 2.08 31.83 34.94
N ASN A 213 2.59 32.25 36.10
CA ASN A 213 3.42 33.46 36.22
C ASN A 213 4.81 33.31 35.57
N ARG A 214 5.38 32.09 35.50
CA ARG A 214 6.65 31.84 34.81
C ARG A 214 6.50 31.76 33.29
N SER A 215 5.44 31.12 32.81
CA SER A 215 5.12 31.04 31.38
C SER A 215 4.92 32.43 30.75
N LEU A 216 4.21 33.32 31.46
CA LEU A 216 4.00 34.72 31.04
C LEU A 216 5.31 35.53 30.94
N ASN A 217 6.30 35.24 31.78
CA ASN A 217 7.60 35.92 31.77
C ASN A 217 8.55 35.43 30.66
N HIS A 218 8.33 34.24 30.11
CA HIS A 218 9.12 33.72 28.98
C HIS A 218 8.60 34.15 27.61
N THR A 219 7.32 34.55 27.50
CA THR A 219 6.73 35.12 26.27
C THR A 219 6.93 36.64 26.12
N ALA A 220 7.51 37.32 27.11
CA ALA A 220 7.66 38.78 27.15
C ALA A 220 9.08 39.29 26.77
N LYS A 221 9.89 38.49 26.06
CA LYS A 221 11.18 38.91 25.49
C LYS A 221 11.20 38.76 23.99
#